data_AF-I1K7I4-F1
#
_entry.id   AF-I1K7I4-F1
#
_cell.length_a   1.000
_cell.length_b   1.000
_cell.length_c   1.000
_cell.angle_alpha   90.00
_cell.angle_beta   90.00
_cell.angle_gamma   90.00
#
_symmetry.space_group_name_H-M   'P 1'
#
loop_
_entity.id
_entity.type
_entity.pdbx_description
1 polymer ?
#
loop_
_entity_poly.entity_id
_entity_poly.type
_entity_poly.pdbx_seq_one_letter_code
_entity_poly.pdbx_strand_id
1 'polypeptide(L)'
;MKLNLEVAKIITAMDSLMASPLPLGILVLRCFMLLLMVSCKAKGLVELPPNVTVPAVLVFGDSIMDTGNNNNNMQTLAKCNFPPYGRDFEGGIPTGRFGNGKVPSDLVAEELGIKELLPAYLDPNLQPSDLVTGVCFASGGSGYDPLTSKLASAISLTGQIDLFKEYIRKLKGLVGEDKTNFILANGIVLVVEGSNDISNTYFLSHAREVEYDIPAYTDLMVKSASNFLKEIYQLGGRRIGVFSAPPIGCVPFQRTLVGGIVRKCAEKYTTRPSYSACNSQRIWFP
;
A
#
# COMPACT_ATOMS: atom_id res chain seq x y z
N MET A 1 0.46 11.76 -16.54
CA MET A 1 0.04 12.37 -17.84
C MET A 1 0.52 11.57 -19.05
N LYS A 2 1.75 11.03 -19.09
CA LYS A 2 2.25 10.22 -20.22
C LYS A 2 1.54 8.87 -20.43
N LEU A 3 1.14 8.16 -19.36
CA LEU A 3 0.41 6.89 -19.51
C LEU A 3 -0.90 7.06 -20.30
N ASN A 4 -1.66 8.13 -20.04
CA ASN A 4 -2.86 8.45 -20.81
C ASN A 4 -2.55 8.78 -22.28
N LEU A 5 -1.38 9.38 -22.55
CA LEU A 5 -0.95 9.69 -23.92
C LEU A 5 -0.59 8.42 -24.70
N GLU A 6 0.10 7.46 -24.05
CA GLU A 6 0.43 6.17 -24.66
C GLU A 6 -0.82 5.32 -24.90
N VAL A 7 -1.74 5.24 -23.93
CA VAL A 7 -3.04 4.56 -24.11
C VAL A 7 -3.85 5.21 -25.25
N ALA A 8 -3.88 6.54 -25.34
CA ALA A 8 -4.55 7.24 -26.42
C ALA A 8 -3.94 6.91 -27.80
N LYS A 9 -2.60 6.91 -27.93
CA LYS A 9 -1.92 6.50 -29.17
C LYS A 9 -2.26 5.06 -29.57
N ILE A 10 -2.35 4.16 -28.59
CA ILE A 10 -2.73 2.75 -28.84
C ILE A 10 -4.17 2.67 -29.36
N ILE A 11 -5.12 3.37 -28.74
CA ILE A 11 -6.51 3.42 -29.19
C ILE A 11 -6.59 3.97 -30.63
N THR A 12 -5.93 5.09 -30.92
CA THR A 12 -5.93 5.66 -32.28
C THR A 12 -5.29 4.73 -33.32
N ALA A 13 -4.24 3.99 -32.93
CA ALA A 13 -3.62 2.98 -33.80
C ALA A 13 -4.56 1.78 -34.04
N MET A 14 -5.32 1.35 -33.02
CA MET A 14 -6.33 0.29 -33.15
C MET A 14 -7.48 0.73 -34.06
N ASP A 15 -8.02 1.94 -33.88
CA ASP A 15 -9.11 2.47 -34.72
C ASP A 15 -8.69 2.54 -36.20
N SER A 16 -7.48 3.04 -36.47
CA SER A 16 -6.93 3.11 -37.83
C SER A 16 -6.76 1.73 -38.47
N LEU A 17 -6.45 0.71 -37.66
CA LEU A 17 -6.26 -0.66 -38.13
C LEU A 17 -7.60 -1.32 -38.48
N MET A 18 -8.62 -1.13 -37.64
CA MET A 18 -9.97 -1.68 -37.86
C MET A 18 -10.65 -1.08 -39.09
N ALA A 19 -10.28 0.14 -39.50
CA ALA A 19 -10.78 0.78 -40.71
C ALA A 19 -10.16 0.27 -42.02
N SER A 20 -9.11 -0.56 -41.96
CA SER A 20 -8.42 -1.03 -43.17
C SER A 20 -9.17 -2.19 -43.86
N PRO A 21 -9.31 -2.21 -45.20
CA PRO A 21 -10.12 -3.18 -45.94
C PRO A 21 -9.45 -4.58 -46.08
N LEU A 22 -8.71 -5.02 -45.07
CA LEU A 22 -7.96 -6.26 -45.10
C LEU A 22 -8.83 -7.48 -44.74
N PRO A 23 -8.54 -8.67 -45.29
CA PRO A 23 -9.19 -9.91 -44.90
C PRO A 23 -9.09 -10.16 -43.38
N LEU A 24 -10.19 -10.64 -42.77
CA LEU A 24 -10.34 -10.77 -41.32
C LEU A 24 -9.15 -11.47 -40.63
N GLY A 25 -8.58 -12.52 -41.25
CA GLY A 25 -7.41 -13.23 -40.70
C GLY A 25 -6.15 -12.37 -40.58
N ILE A 26 -5.90 -11.48 -41.55
CA ILE A 26 -4.75 -10.55 -41.52
C ILE A 26 -4.99 -9.46 -40.46
N LEU A 27 -6.23 -8.99 -40.34
CA LEU A 27 -6.60 -8.01 -39.32
C LEU A 27 -6.38 -8.56 -37.91
N VAL A 28 -6.84 -9.79 -37.64
CA VAL A 28 -6.63 -10.46 -36.35
C VAL A 28 -5.15 -10.65 -36.04
N LEU A 29 -4.34 -11.09 -37.02
CA LEU A 29 -2.90 -11.26 -36.83
C LEU A 29 -2.20 -9.92 -36.52
N ARG A 30 -2.56 -8.84 -37.23
CA ARG A 30 -2.01 -7.51 -36.95
C ARG A 30 -2.43 -6.98 -35.58
N CYS A 31 -3.68 -7.16 -35.19
CA CYS A 31 -4.15 -6.84 -33.84
C CYS A 31 -3.36 -7.62 -32.78
N PHE A 32 -3.14 -8.92 -33.00
CA PHE A 32 -2.38 -9.77 -32.09
C PHE A 32 -0.91 -9.34 -31.98
N MET A 33 -0.26 -9.02 -33.11
CA MET A 33 1.11 -8.51 -33.14
C MET A 33 1.22 -7.12 -32.48
N LEU A 34 0.23 -6.24 -32.65
CA LEU A 34 0.14 -4.97 -31.93
C LEU A 34 -0.05 -5.20 -30.44
N LEU A 35 -0.93 -6.12 -30.03
CA LEU A 35 -1.12 -6.48 -28.62
C LEU A 35 0.15 -7.03 -28.01
N LEU A 36 0.88 -7.89 -28.73
CA LEU A 36 2.19 -8.41 -28.34
C LEU A 36 3.22 -7.28 -28.23
N MET A 37 3.29 -6.36 -29.19
CA MET A 37 4.21 -5.22 -29.13
C MET A 37 3.88 -4.27 -27.99
N VAL A 38 2.59 -4.02 -27.71
CA VAL A 38 2.13 -3.23 -26.57
C VAL A 38 2.48 -3.96 -25.26
N SER A 39 2.21 -5.27 -25.18
CA SER A 39 2.53 -6.09 -24.00
C SER A 39 4.03 -6.14 -23.74
N CYS A 40 4.87 -6.21 -24.78
CA CYS A 40 6.32 -6.16 -24.68
C CYS A 40 6.86 -4.79 -24.27
N LYS A 41 6.12 -3.70 -24.55
CA LYS A 41 6.52 -2.33 -24.19
C LYS A 41 5.88 -1.80 -22.90
N ALA A 42 4.87 -2.47 -22.35
CA ALA A 42 4.10 -2.02 -21.20
C ALA A 42 4.77 -2.27 -19.83
N LYS A 43 6.09 -2.50 -19.77
CA LYS A 43 6.85 -2.25 -18.54
C LYS A 43 7.05 -0.74 -18.41
N GLY A 44 5.94 -0.04 -18.18
CA GLY A 44 5.92 1.41 -18.20
C GLY A 44 6.45 1.97 -16.89
N LEU A 45 7.75 1.78 -16.59
CA LEU A 45 8.40 2.39 -15.42
C LEU A 45 7.98 3.86 -15.33
N VAL A 46 7.62 4.29 -14.12
CA VAL A 46 7.24 5.67 -13.85
C VAL A 46 8.39 6.58 -14.27
N GLU A 47 8.19 7.28 -15.39
CA GLU A 47 9.11 8.32 -15.83
C GLU A 47 8.99 9.52 -14.90
N LEU A 48 9.96 9.66 -14.01
CA LEU A 48 10.09 10.83 -13.15
C LEU A 48 10.40 12.08 -14.00
N PRO A 49 9.96 13.27 -13.57
CA PRO A 49 10.36 14.52 -14.21
C PRO A 49 11.89 14.67 -14.26
N PRO A 50 12.43 15.40 -15.26
CA PRO A 50 13.87 15.68 -15.32
C PRO A 50 14.39 16.24 -13.98
N ASN A 51 15.54 15.74 -13.52
CA ASN A 51 16.20 16.10 -12.26
C ASN A 51 15.46 15.69 -10.96
N VAL A 52 14.35 14.95 -11.05
CA VAL A 52 13.73 14.33 -9.88
C VAL A 52 14.29 12.93 -9.69
N THR A 53 14.89 12.70 -8.53
CA THR A 53 15.29 11.37 -8.08
C THR A 53 14.48 10.97 -6.85
N VAL A 54 14.20 9.69 -6.70
CA VAL A 54 13.58 9.11 -5.51
C VAL A 54 14.56 8.05 -4.98
N PRO A 55 15.32 8.34 -3.91
CA PRO A 55 16.36 7.44 -3.42
C PRO A 55 15.80 6.24 -2.63
N ALA A 56 14.59 6.36 -2.08
CA ALA A 56 14.01 5.35 -1.20
C ALA A 56 12.48 5.39 -1.21
N VAL A 57 11.86 4.25 -0.89
CA VAL A 57 10.43 4.14 -0.56
C VAL A 57 10.31 3.69 0.90
N LEU A 58 9.55 4.45 1.69
CA LEU A 58 9.28 4.16 3.09
C LEU A 58 7.78 3.97 3.25
N VAL A 59 7.35 2.78 3.66
CA VAL A 59 5.92 2.46 3.67
C VAL A 59 5.43 2.22 5.08
N PHE A 60 4.37 2.92 5.45
CA PHE A 60 3.60 2.74 6.66
C PHE A 60 2.22 2.26 6.28
N GLY A 61 1.56 1.55 7.19
CA GLY A 61 0.20 1.13 6.94
C GLY A 61 -0.19 -0.20 7.55
N ASP A 62 -1.28 -0.72 7.03
CA ASP A 62 -1.85 -1.99 7.42
C ASP A 62 -1.42 -3.16 6.53
N SER A 63 -2.16 -4.27 6.64
CA SER A 63 -1.99 -5.50 5.87
C SER A 63 -1.90 -5.32 4.35
N ILE A 64 -2.47 -4.26 3.78
CA ILE A 64 -2.40 -3.99 2.34
C ILE A 64 -0.95 -3.73 1.91
N MET A 65 -0.15 -3.13 2.79
CA MET A 65 1.23 -2.73 2.51
C MET A 65 2.28 -3.62 3.20
N ASP A 66 1.87 -4.43 4.18
CA ASP A 66 2.74 -5.26 5.00
C ASP A 66 3.48 -6.32 4.16
N THR A 67 4.79 -6.40 4.38
CA THR A 67 5.73 -7.32 3.70
C THR A 67 6.33 -8.37 4.63
N GLY A 68 5.81 -8.47 5.87
CA GLY A 68 6.20 -9.49 6.85
C GLY A 68 6.57 -8.97 8.23
N ASN A 69 6.22 -7.73 8.60
CA ASN A 69 6.55 -7.21 9.94
C ASN A 69 5.85 -7.97 11.07
N ASN A 70 4.72 -8.63 10.77
CA ASN A 70 3.99 -9.42 11.76
C ASN A 70 4.55 -10.84 12.01
N ASN A 71 5.55 -11.28 11.24
CA ASN A 71 6.02 -12.68 11.27
C ASN A 71 6.56 -13.13 12.64
N ASN A 72 7.27 -12.23 13.32
CA ASN A 72 7.93 -12.52 14.60
C ASN A 72 7.05 -12.19 15.82
N ASN A 73 5.86 -11.62 15.59
CA ASN A 73 4.93 -11.31 16.66
C ASN A 73 3.98 -12.50 16.89
N MET A 74 4.25 -13.29 17.93
CA MET A 74 3.43 -14.46 18.25
C MET A 74 2.02 -14.12 18.76
N GLN A 75 1.80 -12.90 19.26
CA GLN A 75 0.52 -12.49 19.85
C GLN A 75 -0.52 -12.11 18.79
N THR A 76 -0.09 -11.68 17.60
CA THR A 76 -1.02 -11.34 16.53
C THR A 76 -1.44 -12.57 15.71
N LEU A 77 -2.72 -12.59 15.35
CA LEU A 77 -3.27 -13.51 14.36
C LEU A 77 -3.23 -12.92 12.94
N ALA A 78 -2.95 -11.63 12.80
CA ALA A 78 -2.83 -10.97 11.50
C ALA A 78 -1.45 -11.25 10.88
N LYS A 79 -1.18 -12.51 10.52
CA LYS A 79 0.06 -12.94 9.87
C LYS A 79 -0.27 -13.80 8.66
N CYS A 80 0.61 -13.77 7.66
CA CYS A 80 0.45 -14.51 6.41
C CYS A 80 1.73 -15.29 6.06
N ASN A 81 2.47 -15.76 7.06
CA ASN A 81 3.68 -16.55 6.92
C ASN A 81 3.42 -18.07 6.88
N PHE A 82 2.30 -18.48 6.26
CA PHE A 82 1.91 -19.88 6.11
C PHE A 82 1.18 -20.13 4.77
N PRO A 83 1.18 -21.37 4.23
CA PRO A 83 0.46 -21.69 2.99
C PRO A 83 -1.06 -21.45 3.10
N PRO A 84 -1.75 -21.00 2.02
CA PRO A 84 -1.26 -20.88 0.66
C PRO A 84 -0.65 -19.51 0.32
N TYR A 85 -0.43 -18.63 1.30
CA TYR A 85 0.23 -17.34 1.05
C TYR A 85 1.62 -17.55 0.44
N GLY A 86 2.05 -16.59 -0.38
CA GLY A 86 3.32 -16.69 -1.10
C GLY A 86 3.40 -17.72 -2.22
N ARG A 87 2.33 -18.47 -2.55
CA ARG A 87 2.37 -19.52 -3.58
C ARG A 87 2.81 -19.05 -4.98
N ASP A 88 2.55 -17.77 -5.30
CA ASP A 88 2.87 -17.13 -6.57
C ASP A 88 4.06 -16.16 -6.40
N PHE A 89 4.69 -16.14 -5.22
CA PHE A 89 5.88 -15.35 -4.88
C PHE A 89 7.13 -16.14 -5.25
N GLU A 90 8.27 -15.46 -5.33
CA GLU A 90 9.53 -16.12 -5.67
C GLU A 90 9.81 -17.29 -4.72
N GLY A 91 10.05 -18.47 -5.29
CA GLY A 91 10.26 -19.71 -4.54
C GLY A 91 9.01 -20.31 -3.86
N GLY A 92 7.83 -19.71 -4.01
CA GLY A 92 6.61 -20.17 -3.34
C GLY A 92 6.61 -19.91 -1.83
N ILE A 93 7.40 -18.94 -1.36
CA ILE A 93 7.67 -18.73 0.08
C ILE A 93 6.64 -17.77 0.69
N PRO A 94 5.95 -18.15 1.79
CA PRO A 94 5.04 -17.27 2.51
C PRO A 94 5.82 -16.24 3.34
N THR A 95 6.20 -15.11 2.74
CA THR A 95 7.04 -14.08 3.38
C THR A 95 6.30 -13.25 4.44
N GLY A 96 5.00 -13.46 4.65
CA GLY A 96 4.17 -12.62 5.52
C GLY A 96 3.40 -11.53 4.78
N ARG A 97 3.65 -11.36 3.47
CA ARG A 97 2.80 -10.59 2.56
C ARG A 97 1.37 -11.14 2.56
N PHE A 98 0.39 -10.26 2.62
CA PHE A 98 -1.05 -10.61 2.65
C PHE A 98 -1.59 -10.99 1.25
N GLY A 99 -0.90 -11.89 0.57
CA GLY A 99 -1.27 -12.37 -0.76
C GLY A 99 -0.40 -13.52 -1.23
N ASN A 100 -0.64 -13.93 -2.47
CA ASN A 100 0.15 -15.00 -3.08
C ASN A 100 1.47 -14.50 -3.67
N GLY A 101 1.59 -13.21 -3.96
CA GLY A 101 2.72 -12.62 -4.67
C GLY A 101 3.11 -11.26 -4.08
N LYS A 102 3.61 -10.36 -4.94
CA LYS A 102 3.94 -8.97 -4.58
C LYS A 102 2.72 -8.24 -4.04
N VAL A 103 2.94 -7.39 -3.05
CA VAL A 103 1.93 -6.47 -2.49
C VAL A 103 2.14 -5.06 -3.05
N PRO A 104 1.16 -4.14 -2.93
CA PRO A 104 1.28 -2.77 -3.43
C PRO A 104 2.59 -2.04 -3.07
N SER A 105 3.16 -2.29 -1.89
CA SER A 105 4.44 -1.69 -1.49
C SER A 105 5.64 -2.16 -2.33
N ASP A 106 5.66 -3.43 -2.73
CA ASP A 106 6.64 -3.96 -3.70
C ASP A 106 6.44 -3.33 -5.07
N LEU A 107 5.19 -3.28 -5.54
CA LEU A 107 4.85 -2.77 -6.86
C LEU A 107 5.30 -1.31 -7.01
N VAL A 108 5.10 -0.48 -5.98
CA VAL A 108 5.57 0.91 -6.03
C VAL A 108 7.10 1.00 -6.04
N ALA A 109 7.79 0.18 -5.24
CA ALA A 109 9.26 0.19 -5.21
C ALA A 109 9.87 -0.26 -6.56
N GLU A 110 9.27 -1.28 -7.18
CA GLU A 110 9.68 -1.81 -8.49
C GLU A 110 9.41 -0.79 -9.59
N GLU A 111 8.21 -0.20 -9.58
CA GLU A 111 7.77 0.76 -10.60
C GLU A 111 8.59 2.06 -10.59
N LEU A 112 9.09 2.46 -9.42
CA LEU A 112 10.04 3.58 -9.27
C LEU A 112 11.49 3.19 -9.62
N GLY A 113 11.76 1.94 -9.95
CA GLY A 113 13.09 1.43 -10.28
C GLY A 113 14.06 1.41 -9.08
N ILE A 114 13.55 1.37 -7.84
CA ILE A 114 14.36 1.45 -6.63
C ILE A 114 14.83 0.06 -6.19
N LYS A 115 13.91 -0.90 -6.17
CA LYS A 115 14.19 -2.32 -5.88
C LYS A 115 12.98 -3.17 -6.27
N GLU A 116 13.22 -4.46 -6.53
CA GLU A 116 12.15 -5.38 -6.92
C GLU A 116 11.17 -5.70 -5.77
N LEU A 117 11.70 -5.87 -4.55
CA LEU A 117 10.94 -6.24 -3.37
C LEU A 117 11.27 -5.28 -2.24
N LEU A 118 10.25 -4.75 -1.57
CA LEU A 118 10.44 -3.91 -0.40
C LEU A 118 10.50 -4.80 0.85
N PRO A 119 11.61 -4.84 1.59
CA PRO A 119 11.71 -5.72 2.75
C PRO A 119 10.97 -5.14 3.96
N ALA A 120 10.47 -6.05 4.80
CA ALA A 120 9.95 -5.70 6.11
C ALA A 120 11.10 -5.21 7.00
N TYR A 121 10.90 -4.12 7.74
CA TYR A 121 11.94 -3.60 8.64
C TYR A 121 12.31 -4.60 9.75
N LEU A 122 11.36 -5.43 10.17
CA LEU A 122 11.57 -6.46 11.20
C LEU A 122 12.04 -7.82 10.64
N ASP A 123 12.40 -7.90 9.35
CA ASP A 123 13.03 -9.10 8.81
C ASP A 123 14.40 -9.32 9.50
N PRO A 124 14.64 -10.48 10.14
CA PRO A 124 15.92 -10.78 10.78
C PRO A 124 17.10 -10.82 9.80
N ASN A 125 16.85 -10.96 8.49
CA ASN A 125 17.85 -10.99 7.44
C ASN A 125 18.01 -9.63 6.72
N LEU A 126 17.39 -8.57 7.22
CA LEU A 126 17.47 -7.23 6.63
C LEU A 126 18.93 -6.75 6.54
N GLN A 127 19.36 -6.37 5.34
CA GLN A 127 20.74 -5.94 5.09
C GLN A 127 20.90 -4.42 5.23
N PRO A 128 22.11 -3.91 5.56
CA PRO A 128 22.35 -2.47 5.61
C PRO A 128 22.01 -1.74 4.29
N SER A 129 22.24 -2.38 3.14
CA SER A 129 21.89 -1.83 1.82
C SER A 129 20.39 -1.63 1.62
N ASP A 130 19.55 -2.43 2.29
CA ASP A 130 18.10 -2.28 2.23
C ASP A 130 17.66 -0.98 2.88
N LEU A 131 18.33 -0.58 3.97
CA LEU A 131 18.04 0.66 4.68
C LEU A 131 18.23 1.88 3.77
N VAL A 132 19.25 1.89 2.91
CA VAL A 132 19.56 3.05 2.05
C VAL A 132 18.48 3.32 1.01
N THR A 133 17.80 2.25 0.55
CA THR A 133 16.80 2.28 -0.51
C THR A 133 15.36 2.15 0.01
N GLY A 134 15.20 2.06 1.33
CA GLY A 134 13.91 2.06 2.00
C GLY A 134 13.34 0.69 2.32
N VAL A 135 12.38 0.69 3.24
CA VAL A 135 11.83 -0.48 3.92
C VAL A 135 10.34 -0.28 4.20
N CYS A 136 9.64 -1.35 4.56
CA CYS A 136 8.25 -1.31 4.99
C CYS A 136 8.15 -1.41 6.52
N PHE A 137 7.41 -0.49 7.14
CA PHE A 137 7.02 -0.47 8.56
C PHE A 137 5.56 -0.90 8.78
N ALA A 138 4.80 -1.13 7.71
CA ALA A 138 3.39 -1.49 7.78
C ALA A 138 3.17 -2.82 8.54
N SER A 139 2.01 -2.96 9.19
CA SER A 139 1.67 -4.10 10.03
C SER A 139 0.22 -4.52 9.86
N GLY A 140 -0.01 -5.79 9.53
CA GLY A 140 -1.36 -6.34 9.45
C GLY A 140 -2.18 -6.08 10.72
N GLY A 141 -3.37 -5.49 10.57
CA GLY A 141 -4.26 -5.17 11.70
C GLY A 141 -3.97 -3.82 12.37
N SER A 142 -3.03 -3.01 11.88
CA SER A 142 -2.90 -1.62 12.30
C SER A 142 -4.08 -0.77 11.81
N GLY A 143 -4.23 0.41 12.41
CA GLY A 143 -5.26 1.39 12.08
C GLY A 143 -4.96 2.74 12.73
N TYR A 144 -5.68 3.77 12.30
CA TYR A 144 -5.64 5.10 12.89
C TYR A 144 -6.15 5.15 14.33
N ASP A 145 -7.13 4.31 14.68
CA ASP A 145 -7.59 4.17 16.06
C ASP A 145 -6.62 3.26 16.84
N PRO A 146 -6.01 3.73 17.95
CA PRO A 146 -5.17 2.90 18.80
C PRO A 146 -5.84 1.59 19.25
N LEU A 147 -7.17 1.58 19.41
CA LEU A 147 -7.93 0.38 19.75
C LEU A 147 -7.81 -0.70 18.66
N THR A 148 -7.75 -0.32 17.39
CA THR A 148 -7.65 -1.26 16.25
C THR A 148 -6.42 -2.15 16.37
N SER A 149 -5.24 -1.54 16.45
CA SER A 149 -3.99 -2.28 16.61
C SER A 149 -3.95 -3.08 17.91
N LYS A 150 -4.53 -2.55 19.00
CA LYS A 150 -4.63 -3.24 20.29
C LYS A 150 -5.46 -4.52 20.20
N LEU A 151 -6.64 -4.47 19.56
CA LEU A 151 -7.51 -5.64 19.38
C LEU A 151 -6.83 -6.72 18.51
N ALA A 152 -6.04 -6.32 17.52
CA ALA A 152 -5.31 -7.23 16.64
C ALA A 152 -3.94 -7.68 17.19
N SER A 153 -3.49 -7.12 18.32
CA SER A 153 -2.10 -7.22 18.81
C SER A 153 -1.07 -6.86 17.73
N ALA A 154 -1.42 -5.94 16.84
CA ALA A 154 -0.60 -5.46 15.73
C ALA A 154 0.33 -4.32 16.15
N ILE A 155 1.27 -3.95 15.29
CA ILE A 155 2.12 -2.78 15.51
C ILE A 155 1.25 -1.54 15.33
N SER A 156 1.11 -0.75 16.40
CA SER A 156 0.34 0.49 16.39
C SER A 156 1.04 1.57 15.55
N LEU A 157 0.35 2.67 15.22
CA LEU A 157 0.97 3.82 14.57
C LEU A 157 2.20 4.33 15.32
N THR A 158 2.11 4.46 16.65
CA THR A 158 3.26 4.85 17.48
C THR A 158 4.39 3.83 17.36
N GLY A 159 4.07 2.53 17.34
CA GLY A 159 5.04 1.47 17.08
C GLY A 159 5.71 1.62 15.71
N GLN A 160 4.96 1.92 14.65
CA GLN A 160 5.53 2.16 13.32
C GLN A 160 6.43 3.41 13.30
N ILE A 161 6.06 4.48 14.02
CA ILE A 161 6.94 5.65 14.22
C ILE A 161 8.22 5.26 14.97
N ASP A 162 8.13 4.42 15.99
CA ASP A 162 9.31 4.02 16.77
C ASP A 162 10.28 3.17 15.94
N LEU A 163 9.76 2.25 15.12
CA LEU A 163 10.56 1.54 14.10
C LEU A 163 11.21 2.52 13.12
N PHE A 164 10.48 3.56 12.70
CA PHE A 164 11.03 4.58 11.80
C PHE A 164 12.14 5.40 12.46
N LYS A 165 11.99 5.81 13.73
CA LYS A 165 13.06 6.47 14.49
C LYS A 165 14.29 5.57 14.62
N GLU A 166 14.09 4.27 14.83
CA GLU A 166 15.18 3.30 14.87
C GLU A 166 15.87 3.17 13.50
N TYR A 167 15.10 3.08 12.42
CA TYR A 167 15.59 3.12 11.05
C TYR A 167 16.44 4.36 10.80
N ILE A 168 15.97 5.56 11.16
CA ILE A 168 16.72 6.81 10.96
C ILE A 168 18.07 6.74 11.70
N ARG A 169 18.09 6.23 12.93
CA ARG A 169 19.35 6.07 13.69
C ARG A 169 20.32 5.12 13.01
N LYS A 170 19.84 3.96 12.55
CA LYS A 170 20.67 2.98 11.80
C LYS A 170 21.18 3.58 10.50
N LEU A 171 20.33 4.29 9.77
CA LEU A 171 20.68 4.95 8.52
C LEU A 171 21.74 6.05 8.73
N LYS A 172 21.60 6.89 9.76
CA LYS A 172 22.63 7.87 10.15
C LYS A 172 23.98 7.20 10.45
N GLY A 173 23.97 6.07 11.14
CA GLY A 173 25.19 5.30 11.40
C GLY A 173 25.83 4.72 10.15
N LEU A 174 25.05 4.42 9.11
CA LEU A 174 25.52 3.79 7.88
C LEU A 174 26.01 4.81 6.84
N VAL A 175 25.28 5.90 6.63
CA VAL A 175 25.53 6.86 5.53
C VAL A 175 25.84 8.28 6.01
N GLY A 176 25.84 8.53 7.32
CA GLY A 176 26.01 9.86 7.89
C GLY A 176 24.74 10.71 7.87
N GLU A 177 24.80 11.86 8.54
CA GLU A 177 23.64 12.74 8.75
C GLU A 177 23.13 13.38 7.44
N ASP A 178 24.03 13.95 6.65
CA ASP A 178 23.66 14.66 5.41
C ASP A 178 22.97 13.75 4.40
N LYS A 179 23.53 12.55 4.19
CA LYS A 179 22.94 11.56 3.27
C LYS A 179 21.62 11.03 3.81
N THR A 180 21.48 10.86 5.13
CA THR A 180 20.21 10.47 5.77
C THR A 180 19.14 11.54 5.51
N ASN A 181 19.45 12.80 5.76
CA ASN A 181 18.53 13.91 5.54
C ASN A 181 18.13 14.01 4.05
N PHE A 182 19.08 13.80 3.14
CA PHE A 182 18.79 13.73 1.70
C PHE A 182 17.80 12.60 1.35
N ILE A 183 18.00 11.39 1.90
CA ILE A 183 17.12 10.24 1.66
C ILE A 183 15.71 10.52 2.20
N LEU A 184 15.58 11.05 3.41
CA LEU A 184 14.28 11.33 4.02
C LEU A 184 13.49 12.43 3.28
N ALA A 185 14.16 13.49 2.84
CA ALA A 185 13.54 14.60 2.15
C ALA A 185 13.15 14.27 0.68
N ASN A 186 13.87 13.35 0.02
CA ASN A 186 13.63 13.01 -1.38
C ASN A 186 12.97 11.64 -1.60
N GLY A 187 12.98 10.78 -0.59
CA GLY A 187 12.27 9.50 -0.61
C GLY A 187 10.76 9.69 -0.61
N ILE A 188 10.05 8.71 -1.13
CA ILE A 188 8.58 8.67 -1.09
C ILE A 188 8.16 7.94 0.17
N VAL A 189 7.31 8.59 0.96
CA VAL A 189 6.62 7.97 2.09
C VAL A 189 5.20 7.64 1.68
N LEU A 190 4.76 6.40 1.88
CA LEU A 190 3.37 6.00 1.66
C LEU A 190 2.71 5.63 2.98
N VAL A 191 1.46 6.06 3.17
CA VAL A 191 0.66 5.74 4.36
C VAL A 191 -0.68 5.17 3.91
N VAL A 192 -0.95 3.92 4.28
CA VAL A 192 -2.21 3.22 3.98
C VAL A 192 -2.80 2.62 5.25
N GLU A 193 -3.75 3.32 5.82
CA GLU A 193 -4.41 2.99 7.10
C GLU A 193 -5.90 3.34 6.99
N GLY A 194 -6.71 2.89 7.95
CA GLY A 194 -8.14 3.25 8.03
C GLY A 194 -9.09 2.09 7.78
N SER A 195 -8.67 1.10 6.97
CA SER A 195 -9.54 -0.02 6.59
C SER A 195 -9.92 -0.89 7.78
N ASN A 196 -8.96 -1.20 8.66
CA ASN A 196 -9.23 -1.99 9.87
C ASN A 196 -10.04 -1.21 10.91
N ASP A 197 -9.89 0.11 10.99
CA ASP A 197 -10.66 0.96 11.90
C ASP A 197 -12.15 0.89 11.58
N ILE A 198 -12.50 0.97 10.30
CA ILE A 198 -13.88 0.91 9.82
C ILE A 198 -14.41 -0.52 9.91
N SER A 199 -13.69 -1.51 9.38
CA SER A 199 -14.18 -2.89 9.36
C SER A 199 -14.18 -3.53 10.73
N ASN A 200 -13.00 -3.66 11.34
CA ASN A 200 -12.80 -4.53 12.49
C ASN A 200 -13.25 -3.83 13.77
N THR A 201 -12.80 -2.59 13.98
CA THR A 201 -13.07 -1.86 15.21
C THR A 201 -14.48 -1.31 15.24
N TYR A 202 -14.91 -0.57 14.22
CA TYR A 202 -16.23 0.04 14.22
C TYR A 202 -17.33 -1.00 13.95
N PHE A 203 -17.33 -1.64 12.77
CA PHE A 203 -18.48 -2.46 12.36
C PHE A 203 -18.49 -3.91 12.84
N LEU A 204 -17.34 -4.57 13.00
CA LEU A 204 -17.28 -5.98 13.37
C LEU A 204 -17.31 -6.15 14.90
N SER A 205 -16.50 -5.38 15.62
CA SER A 205 -16.43 -5.48 17.09
C SER A 205 -17.51 -4.66 17.80
N HIS A 206 -18.12 -3.67 17.11
CA HIS A 206 -19.03 -2.68 17.67
C HIS A 206 -18.45 -1.86 18.84
N ALA A 207 -17.14 -1.97 19.12
CA ALA A 207 -16.51 -1.37 20.29
C ALA A 207 -16.58 0.17 20.28
N ARG A 208 -16.64 0.79 19.10
CA ARG A 208 -16.73 2.24 18.96
C ARG A 208 -18.13 2.77 18.68
N GLU A 209 -19.09 1.91 18.33
CA GLU A 209 -20.49 2.32 18.08
C GLU A 209 -21.18 2.84 19.34
N VAL A 210 -20.68 2.48 20.53
CA VAL A 210 -21.19 2.96 21.82
C VAL A 210 -20.76 4.40 22.16
N GLU A 211 -19.67 4.88 21.57
CA GLU A 211 -19.05 6.19 21.87
C GLU A 211 -19.18 7.19 20.71
N TYR A 212 -19.22 6.68 19.47
CA TYR A 212 -19.16 7.49 18.26
C TYR A 212 -20.23 7.05 17.27
N ASP A 213 -20.89 8.02 16.65
CA ASP A 213 -21.50 7.81 15.34
C ASP A 213 -20.43 7.85 14.24
N ILE A 214 -20.82 7.55 12.99
CA ILE A 214 -19.87 7.46 11.87
C ILE A 214 -19.11 8.79 11.66
N PRO A 215 -19.76 9.97 11.60
CA PRO A 215 -19.06 11.24 11.48
C PRO A 215 -18.02 11.46 12.59
N ALA A 216 -18.40 11.31 13.86
CA ALA A 216 -17.50 11.54 14.98
C ALA A 216 -16.32 10.54 15.00
N TYR A 217 -16.55 9.29 14.59
CA TYR A 217 -15.49 8.30 14.47
C TYR A 217 -14.52 8.64 13.33
N THR A 218 -15.03 9.11 12.19
CA THR A 218 -14.16 9.56 11.09
C THR A 218 -13.34 10.80 11.47
N ASP A 219 -13.86 11.70 12.30
CA ASP A 219 -13.10 12.84 12.83
C ASP A 219 -11.97 12.38 13.77
N LEU A 220 -12.21 11.36 14.59
CA LEU A 220 -11.16 10.73 15.41
C LEU A 220 -10.04 10.17 14.52
N MET A 221 -10.39 9.44 13.45
CA MET A 221 -9.43 8.89 12.50
C MET A 221 -8.62 9.98 11.81
N VAL A 222 -9.25 11.07 11.35
CA VAL A 222 -8.56 12.24 10.76
C VAL A 222 -7.56 12.85 11.70
N LYS A 223 -7.96 13.05 12.96
CA LYS A 223 -7.10 13.64 13.97
C LYS A 223 -5.86 12.77 14.19
N SER A 224 -6.04 11.46 14.27
CA SER A 224 -4.95 10.50 14.40
C SER A 224 -4.04 10.51 13.17
N ALA A 225 -4.61 10.46 11.95
CA ALA A 225 -3.88 10.56 10.69
C ALA A 225 -3.06 11.85 10.60
N SER A 226 -3.66 13.01 10.91
CA SER A 226 -2.96 14.29 10.92
C SER A 226 -1.78 14.32 11.88
N ASN A 227 -1.93 13.77 13.09
CA ASN A 227 -0.84 13.72 14.06
C ASN A 227 0.28 12.80 13.59
N PHE A 228 -0.06 11.60 13.10
CA PHE A 228 0.91 10.65 12.57
C PHE A 228 1.72 11.23 11.40
N LEU A 229 1.05 11.91 10.47
CA LEU A 229 1.70 12.54 9.33
C LEU A 229 2.59 13.72 9.74
N LYS A 230 2.20 14.49 10.79
CA LYS A 230 3.06 15.51 11.38
C LYS A 230 4.31 14.91 11.99
N GLU A 231 4.23 13.76 12.65
CA GLU A 231 5.42 13.07 13.19
C GLU A 231 6.36 12.62 12.07
N ILE A 232 5.83 12.01 11.00
CA ILE A 232 6.61 11.65 9.80
C ILE A 232 7.30 12.89 9.21
N TYR A 233 6.57 14.00 9.10
CA TYR A 233 7.11 15.25 8.57
C TYR A 233 8.22 15.82 9.49
N GLN A 234 8.00 15.83 10.80
CA GLN A 234 9.01 16.28 11.78
C GLN A 234 10.29 15.42 11.71
N LEU A 235 10.15 14.14 11.40
CA LEU A 235 11.26 13.20 11.22
C LEU A 235 11.96 13.31 9.86
N GLY A 236 11.53 14.23 8.98
CA GLY A 236 12.22 14.55 7.73
C GLY A 236 11.51 14.10 6.45
N GLY A 237 10.41 13.34 6.55
CA GLY A 237 9.60 12.97 5.38
C GLY A 237 8.99 14.21 4.73
N ARG A 238 9.08 14.33 3.40
CA ARG A 238 8.52 15.48 2.65
C ARG A 238 7.57 15.08 1.54
N ARG A 239 7.81 13.95 0.87
CA ARG A 239 6.97 13.46 -0.23
C ARG A 239 6.06 12.35 0.29
N ILE A 240 4.93 12.73 0.85
CA ILE A 240 4.02 11.81 1.54
C ILE A 240 2.76 11.56 0.69
N GLY A 241 2.51 10.31 0.33
CA GLY A 241 1.27 9.84 -0.28
C GLY A 241 0.38 9.18 0.76
N VAL A 242 -0.83 9.70 0.95
CA VAL A 242 -1.83 9.16 1.88
C VAL A 242 -2.98 8.58 1.08
N PHE A 243 -3.32 7.33 1.35
CA PHE A 243 -4.41 6.63 0.67
C PHE A 243 -5.63 6.55 1.57
N SER A 244 -6.81 6.74 0.99
CA SER A 244 -8.08 6.56 1.69
C SER A 244 -8.43 5.09 1.83
N ALA A 245 -9.28 4.77 2.81
CA ALA A 245 -9.83 3.44 2.96
C ALA A 245 -10.75 3.09 1.77
N PRO A 246 -10.47 2.03 1.00
CA PRO A 246 -11.35 1.57 -0.07
C PRO A 246 -12.63 0.93 0.51
N PRO A 247 -13.67 0.71 -0.31
CA PRO A 247 -14.82 -0.10 0.08
C PRO A 247 -14.41 -1.52 0.53
N ILE A 248 -14.40 -1.75 1.85
CA ILE A 248 -13.88 -2.97 2.48
C ILE A 248 -14.90 -4.10 2.60
N GLY A 249 -16.19 -3.88 2.30
CA GLY A 249 -17.19 -4.95 2.43
C GLY A 249 -16.93 -6.18 1.57
N CYS A 250 -16.13 -6.06 0.52
CA CYS A 250 -15.76 -7.16 -0.38
C CYS A 250 -14.40 -7.80 -0.09
N VAL A 251 -13.65 -7.37 0.92
CA VAL A 251 -12.34 -7.99 1.23
C VAL A 251 -12.53 -9.40 1.77
N PRO A 252 -11.58 -10.34 1.55
CA PRO A 252 -11.75 -11.76 1.88
C PRO A 252 -12.16 -12.02 3.34
N PHE A 253 -11.57 -11.29 4.28
CA PHE A 253 -11.86 -11.42 5.71
C PHE A 253 -13.34 -11.09 6.01
N GLN A 254 -13.85 -9.98 5.48
CA GLN A 254 -15.24 -9.56 5.69
C GLN A 254 -16.24 -10.48 5.00
N ARG A 255 -15.95 -10.92 3.78
CA ARG A 255 -16.79 -11.92 3.09
C ARG A 255 -16.90 -13.22 3.87
N THR A 256 -15.85 -13.61 4.59
CA THR A 256 -15.84 -14.83 5.39
C THR A 256 -16.65 -14.70 6.68
N LEU A 257 -16.52 -13.58 7.38
CA LEU A 257 -17.18 -13.40 8.68
C LEU A 257 -18.65 -12.96 8.58
N VAL A 258 -18.95 -12.04 7.67
CA VAL A 258 -20.28 -11.38 7.61
C VAL A 258 -21.00 -11.57 6.27
N GLY A 259 -20.36 -12.23 5.28
CA GLY A 259 -20.93 -12.50 3.97
C GLY A 259 -21.92 -13.67 3.90
N GLY A 260 -22.21 -14.32 5.03
CA GLY A 260 -23.05 -15.52 5.12
C GLY A 260 -22.43 -16.74 4.40
N ILE A 261 -23.23 -17.80 4.20
CA ILE A 261 -22.77 -19.09 3.64
C ILE A 261 -22.15 -18.91 2.24
N VAL A 262 -22.70 -17.99 1.45
CA VAL A 262 -22.26 -17.71 0.07
C VAL A 262 -21.16 -16.65 -0.02
N ARG A 263 -20.64 -16.17 1.12
CA ARG A 263 -19.54 -15.20 1.21
C ARG A 263 -19.75 -13.97 0.32
N LYS A 264 -20.94 -13.35 0.40
CA LYS A 264 -21.26 -12.07 -0.27
C LYS A 264 -20.46 -10.92 0.34
N CYS A 265 -20.43 -9.78 -0.35
CA CYS A 265 -19.90 -8.56 0.25
C CYS A 265 -20.80 -8.05 1.37
N ALA A 266 -20.21 -7.50 2.41
CA ALA A 266 -20.93 -6.81 3.48
C ALA A 266 -21.37 -5.42 3.00
N GLU A 267 -22.64 -5.26 2.65
CA GLU A 267 -23.14 -3.99 2.10
C GLU A 267 -23.01 -2.84 3.08
N LYS A 268 -23.31 -3.05 4.38
CA LYS A 268 -23.15 -2.02 5.43
C LYS A 268 -21.72 -1.47 5.48
N TYR A 269 -20.73 -2.28 5.10
CA TYR A 269 -19.31 -1.92 5.12
C TYR A 269 -18.89 -1.34 3.78
N THR A 270 -19.81 -1.18 2.82
CA THR A 270 -19.56 -0.66 1.46
C THR A 270 -20.30 0.67 1.23
N THR A 271 -21.31 0.99 2.05
CA THR A 271 -22.17 2.14 1.82
C THR A 271 -21.46 3.48 2.01
N ARG A 272 -21.86 4.44 1.16
CA ARG A 272 -21.26 5.77 0.97
C ARG A 272 -21.02 6.59 2.25
N PRO A 273 -21.87 6.58 3.30
CA PRO A 273 -21.65 7.45 4.47
C PRO A 273 -20.28 7.27 5.12
N SER A 274 -19.81 6.02 5.23
CA SER A 274 -18.50 5.69 5.80
C SER A 274 -17.32 6.14 4.91
N TYR A 275 -17.52 6.16 3.58
CA TYR A 275 -16.45 6.42 2.62
C TYR A 275 -16.40 7.84 2.08
N SER A 276 -17.53 8.55 1.96
CA SER A 276 -17.52 9.93 1.51
C SER A 276 -16.74 10.81 2.47
N ALA A 277 -16.83 10.52 3.78
CA ALA A 277 -15.99 11.15 4.80
C ALA A 277 -14.50 10.88 4.53
N CYS A 278 -14.09 9.61 4.42
CA CYS A 278 -12.67 9.23 4.20
C CYS A 278 -12.10 9.71 2.86
N ASN A 279 -12.86 9.63 1.76
CA ASN A 279 -12.40 10.04 0.42
C ASN A 279 -12.31 11.56 0.25
N SER A 280 -13.04 12.34 1.05
CA SER A 280 -12.97 13.81 1.00
C SER A 280 -11.68 14.37 1.60
N GLN A 281 -10.94 13.55 2.36
CA GLN A 281 -9.77 13.96 3.13
C GLN A 281 -8.49 13.87 2.28
N ARG A 282 -8.40 14.71 1.24
CA ARG A 282 -7.09 15.03 0.65
C ARG A 282 -6.33 15.90 1.65
N ILE A 283 -5.48 15.25 2.46
CA ILE A 283 -4.57 15.94 3.36
C ILE A 283 -3.48 16.58 2.49
N TRP A 284 -3.62 17.88 2.25
CA TRP A 284 -2.58 18.70 1.63
C TRP A 284 -1.64 19.20 2.73
N PHE A 285 -0.35 18.88 2.63
CA PHE A 285 0.68 19.58 3.38
C PHE A 285 1.21 20.76 2.56
N PRO A 286 1.47 21.90 3.19
CA PRO A 286 2.04 23.08 2.53
C PRO A 286 3.46 22.82 1.99
#